data_AF-A0A7L1N1S6-F1
#
_entry.id   AF-A0A7L1N1S6-F1
#
_cell.length_a   1.000
_cell.length_b   1.000
_cell.length_c   1.000
_cell.angle_alpha   90.00
_cell.angle_beta   90.00
_cell.angle_gamma   90.00
#
_symmetry.space_group_name_H-M   'P 1'
#
loop_
_entity.id
_entity.type
_entity.pdbx_description
1 polymer ?
#
loop_
_entity_poly.entity_id
_entity_poly.type
_entity_poly.pdbx_seq_one_letter_code
_entity_poly.pdbx_strand_id
1 'polypeptide(L)' 'FFLLLVQGAAGSSRGPQNERECKRHKGFCSFLKCPLVSIYKGKCSRFYACCKR' A
#
# COMPACT_ATOMS: atom_id res chain seq x y z
N PHE A 1 -6.15 37.15 -0.47
CA PHE A 1 -5.31 36.56 0.61
C PHE A 1 -6.26 35.85 1.56
N PHE A 2 -6.31 34.54 1.76
CA PHE A 2 -5.40 33.42 1.51
C PHE A 2 -6.23 32.20 1.08
N LEU A 3 -5.73 31.45 0.10
CA LEU A 3 -6.29 30.16 -0.34
C LEU A 3 -6.05 29.10 0.74
N LEU A 4 -6.97 28.97 1.71
CA LEU A 4 -6.97 27.86 2.66
C LEU A 4 -7.67 26.64 2.07
N LEU A 5 -7.12 26.13 0.96
CA LEU A 5 -7.30 24.73 0.61
C LEU A 5 -6.26 23.94 1.42
N VAL A 6 -6.51 23.80 2.72
CA VAL A 6 -5.81 22.78 3.50
C VAL A 6 -6.25 21.45 2.90
N GLN A 7 -5.37 20.86 2.08
CA GLN A 7 -5.61 19.57 1.44
C GLN A 7 -5.66 18.51 2.53
N GLY A 8 -6.84 18.31 3.11
CA GLY A 8 -7.19 17.15 3.92
C GLY A 8 -7.28 15.90 3.03
N ALA A 9 -6.18 15.53 2.39
CA ALA A 9 -6.04 14.31 1.59
C ALA A 9 -4.88 13.45 2.14
N ALA A 10 -4.79 13.36 3.47
CA ALA A 10 -3.91 12.41 4.15
C ALA A 10 -4.73 11.62 5.19
N GLY A 11 -5.73 10.87 4.71
CA GLY A 11 -6.67 10.21 5.62
C GLY A 11 -7.39 9.01 5.01
N SER A 12 -6.80 8.36 4.02
CA SER A 12 -7.11 6.96 3.78
C SER A 12 -5.77 6.27 3.97
N SER A 13 -5.71 5.29 4.86
CA SER A 13 -4.53 4.43 5.07
C SER A 13 -4.24 3.70 3.76
N ARG A 14 -3.71 4.43 2.77
CA ARG A 14 -3.37 3.94 1.45
C ARG A 14 -2.19 3.05 1.71
N GLY A 15 -2.51 1.77 1.80
CA GLY A 15 -1.55 0.70 1.79
C GLY A 15 -0.47 0.93 0.72
N PRO A 16 0.72 0.33 0.88
CA PRO A 16 1.80 0.43 -0.09
C PRO A 16 1.29 0.33 -1.53
N GLN A 17 1.68 1.28 -2.39
CA GLN A 17 1.19 1.37 -3.77
C GLN A 17 2.18 0.83 -4.80
N ASN A 18 3.41 0.54 -4.37
CA ASN A 18 4.46 -0.03 -5.19
C ASN A 18 5.32 -1.00 -4.38
N GLU A 19 6.14 -1.78 -5.08
CA GLU A 19 7.05 -2.74 -4.47
C GLU A 19 8.02 -2.10 -3.45
N ARG A 20 8.60 -0.93 -3.75
CA ARG A 20 9.58 -0.29 -2.85
C ARG A 20 8.94 0.05 -1.51
N GLU A 21 7.73 0.58 -1.53
CA GLU A 21 6.96 0.89 -0.34
C GLU A 21 6.61 -0.41 0.40
N CYS A 22 6.12 -1.43 -0.30
CA CYS A 22 5.84 -2.74 0.29
C CYS A 22 7.05 -3.32 1.05
N LYS A 23 8.24 -3.29 0.43
CA LYS A 23 9.49 -3.74 1.02
C LYS A 23 9.91 -2.87 2.22
N ARG A 24 9.75 -1.54 2.15
CA ARG A 24 10.00 -0.62 3.30
C ARG A 24 9.13 -0.96 4.51
N HIS A 25 7.90 -1.42 4.28
CA HIS A 25 6.99 -1.86 5.35
C HIS A 25 7.24 -3.30 5.83
N LYS A 26 8.36 -3.93 5.43
CA LYS A 26 8.70 -5.33 5.69
C LYS A 26 7.66 -6.32 5.12
N GLY A 27 7.01 -5.94 4.03
CA GLY A 27 6.13 -6.80 3.24
C GLY A 27 6.85 -7.43 2.04
N PHE A 28 6.12 -8.27 1.32
CA PHE A 28 6.56 -8.91 0.09
C PHE A 28 5.46 -8.85 -0.97
N CYS A 29 5.84 -8.95 -2.24
CA CYS A 29 4.88 -8.93 -3.35
C CYS A 29 4.48 -10.35 -3.73
N SER A 30 3.17 -10.61 -3.80
CA SER A 30 2.60 -11.90 -4.19
C SER A 30 1.68 -11.73 -5.40
N PHE A 31 1.69 -12.70 -6.32
CA PHE A 31 0.86 -12.66 -7.52
C PHE A 31 -0.62 -12.86 -7.17
N LEU A 32 -1.49 -11.94 -7.61
CA LEU A 32 -2.95 -11.87 -7.43
C LEU A 32 -3.46 -11.78 -5.98
N LYS A 33 -2.95 -12.60 -5.05
CA LYS A 33 -3.42 -12.68 -3.67
C LYS A 33 -2.30 -12.98 -2.67
N CYS A 34 -2.57 -12.71 -1.40
CA CYS A 34 -1.68 -13.08 -0.31
C CYS A 34 -1.86 -14.54 0.10
N PRO A 35 -0.78 -15.27 0.46
CA PRO A 35 -0.89 -16.60 1.07
C PRO A 35 -1.63 -16.53 2.42
N LEU A 36 -2.24 -17.65 2.83
CA LEU A 36 -3.14 -17.77 3.98
C LEU A 36 -2.64 -17.10 5.27
N VAL A 37 -1.34 -17.16 5.53
CA VAL A 37 -0.69 -16.61 6.74
C VAL A 37 -0.22 -15.16 6.57
N SER A 38 -0.76 -14.42 5.61
CA SER A 38 -0.37 -13.03 5.36
C SER A 38 -1.54 -12.16 4.99
N ILE A 39 -1.47 -10.92 5.42
CA ILE A 39 -2.52 -9.91 5.30
C ILE A 39 -2.21 -9.03 4.09
N TYR A 40 -3.24 -8.76 3.28
CA TYR A 40 -3.18 -7.75 2.24
C TYR A 40 -2.90 -6.38 2.86
N LYS A 41 -1.80 -5.76 2.46
CA LYS A 41 -1.45 -4.40 2.88
C LYS A 41 -1.59 -3.40 1.77
N GLY A 42 -1.55 -3.77 0.50
CA GLY A 42 -1.64 -2.84 -0.62
C GLY A 42 -1.31 -3.49 -1.95
N LYS A 43 -0.84 -2.72 -2.93
CA LYS A 43 -0.43 -3.20 -4.25
C LYS A 43 1.07 -3.00 -4.45
N CYS A 44 1.71 -3.93 -5.15
CA CYS A 44 3.07 -3.77 -5.65
C CYS A 44 3.10 -3.38 -7.13
N SER A 45 2.18 -3.93 -7.92
CA SER A 45 2.04 -3.69 -9.37
C SER A 45 0.63 -4.13 -9.81
N ARG A 46 0.34 -4.09 -11.12
CA ARG A 46 -0.99 -4.39 -11.69
C ARG A 46 -1.55 -5.76 -11.26
N PHE A 47 -0.68 -6.77 -11.19
CA PHE A 47 -1.05 -8.15 -10.84
C PHE A 47 -0.42 -8.64 -9.53
N TYR A 48 0.26 -7.75 -8.78
CA TYR A 48 0.98 -8.13 -7.57
C TYR A 48 0.43 -7.35 -6.37
N ALA A 49 -0.01 -8.08 -5.35
CA ALA A 49 -0.43 -7.53 -4.07
C ALA A 49 0.76 -7.42 -3.12
N CYS A 50 0.78 -6.37 -2.30
CA CYS A 50 1.68 -6.29 -1.16
C CYS A 50 1.08 -7.05 0.02
N CYS A 51 1.81 -8.05 0.49
CA CYS A 51 1.44 -8.95 1.57
C CYS A 51 2.42 -8.82 2.73
N LYS A 52 1.91 -8.96 3.95
CA LYS A 52 2.74 -8.94 5.15
C LYS A 52 2.24 -10.03 6.11
N ARG A 53 3.16 -10.81 6.68
CA ARG A 53 2.80 -11.73 7.77
C ARG A 53 2.21 -10.94 8.94
#